data_AF-A0A7J8Q547-F1
#
_entry.id   AF-A0A7J8Q547-F1
#
_cell.length_a   1.000
_cell.length_b   1.000
_cell.length_c   1.000
_cell.angle_alpha   90.00
_cell.angle_beta   90.00
_cell.angle_gamma   90.00
#
_symmetry.space_group_name_H-M   'P 1'
#
loop_
_entity.id
_entity.type
_entity.pdbx_description
1 polymer ?
#
loop_
_entity_poly.entity_id
_entity_poly.type
_entity_poly.pdbx_seq_one_letter_code
_entity_poly.pdbx_strand_id
1 'polypeptide(L)'
;EIFNDVVGSPYYVAPEVLQKHYGPECDVWSAGVIIYILLCGVPPFWDETEQGIFEQVMRGELDFTSEPWPSISNSAKDLVRRMLIKDPKKRLTAHEVLCHPWVQEDGIAPDKPLDSAVLSRLKQFSAMNKLKKIAIRVIADSLSEEEIAGLKEMFKMIDADNSGNITLEELKIGLEKVGSKLKDSEINGLMQ
;
A
#
# COMPACT_ATOMS: atom_id res chain seq x y z
N GLU A 1 -0.44 -22.17 3.54
CA GLU A 1 0.91 -21.87 3.01
C GLU A 1 1.54 -20.80 3.90
N ILE A 2 2.87 -20.78 4.06
CA ILE A 2 3.59 -19.79 4.88
C ILE A 2 4.59 -19.08 3.97
N PHE A 3 4.55 -17.76 3.92
CA PHE A 3 5.38 -16.92 3.06
C PHE A 3 6.42 -16.12 3.88
N ASN A 4 7.58 -15.80 3.28
CA ASN A 4 8.76 -15.25 3.98
C ASN A 4 9.33 -13.93 3.40
N ASP A 5 8.67 -13.33 2.41
CA ASP A 5 9.12 -12.06 1.79
C ASP A 5 8.26 -10.88 2.24
N VAL A 6 8.85 -9.70 2.40
CA VAL A 6 8.09 -8.47 2.68
C VAL A 6 7.60 -7.93 1.34
N VAL A 7 6.30 -8.03 1.10
CA VAL A 7 5.64 -7.57 -0.13
C VAL A 7 4.39 -6.77 0.22
N GLY A 8 4.03 -5.80 -0.63
CA GLY A 8 2.85 -4.94 -0.47
C GLY A 8 3.20 -3.45 -0.36
N SER A 9 2.27 -2.56 -0.73
CA SER A 9 2.46 -1.14 -0.45
C SER A 9 2.32 -0.88 1.06
N PRO A 10 3.12 0.03 1.66
CA PRO A 10 3.26 0.15 3.12
C PRO A 10 1.94 0.32 3.89
N TYR A 11 0.94 0.89 3.24
CA TYR A 11 -0.37 1.16 3.82
C TYR A 11 -1.24 -0.08 4.05
N TYR A 12 -1.06 -1.14 3.26
CA TYR A 12 -1.94 -2.31 3.27
C TYR A 12 -1.31 -3.53 3.94
N VAL A 13 -0.01 -3.46 4.24
CA VAL A 13 0.76 -4.59 4.77
C VAL A 13 0.27 -4.99 6.17
N ALA A 14 0.15 -6.30 6.39
CA ALA A 14 -0.23 -6.84 7.70
C ALA A 14 1.00 -6.92 8.65
N PRO A 15 0.81 -6.81 9.98
CA PRO A 15 1.91 -6.85 10.95
C PRO A 15 2.77 -8.11 10.87
N GLU A 16 2.18 -9.25 10.55
CA GLU A 16 2.87 -10.54 10.41
C GLU A 16 3.65 -10.68 9.10
N VAL A 17 3.29 -9.91 8.05
CA VAL A 17 4.07 -9.85 6.80
C VAL A 17 5.41 -9.18 7.05
N LEU A 18 5.45 -8.13 7.87
CA LEU A 18 6.69 -7.48 8.31
C LEU A 18 7.59 -8.43 9.12
N GLN A 19 7.00 -9.45 9.75
CA GLN A 19 7.71 -10.49 10.49
C GLN A 19 8.09 -11.69 9.61
N LYS A 20 7.79 -11.65 8.30
CA LYS A 20 8.09 -12.71 7.33
C LYS A 20 7.51 -14.07 7.73
N HIS A 21 6.36 -14.08 8.39
CA HIS A 21 5.69 -15.30 8.80
C HIS A 21 4.18 -15.12 8.73
N TYR A 22 3.62 -15.29 7.54
CA TYR A 22 2.23 -15.00 7.27
C TYR A 22 1.55 -16.07 6.43
N GLY A 23 0.23 -16.19 6.63
CA GLY A 23 -0.68 -17.00 5.84
C GLY A 23 -1.73 -16.12 5.15
N PRO A 24 -2.81 -16.71 4.61
CA PRO A 24 -3.85 -15.98 3.87
C PRO A 24 -4.59 -14.93 4.70
N GLU A 25 -4.44 -14.93 6.03
CA GLU A 25 -5.01 -13.93 6.93
C GLU A 25 -4.50 -12.51 6.64
N CYS A 26 -3.31 -12.35 6.02
CA CYS A 26 -2.77 -11.06 5.62
C CYS A 26 -3.64 -10.34 4.58
N ASP A 27 -4.35 -11.09 3.74
CA ASP A 27 -5.24 -10.52 2.73
C ASP A 27 -6.51 -9.97 3.38
N VAL A 28 -6.98 -10.59 4.46
CA VAL A 28 -8.10 -10.06 5.25
C VAL A 28 -7.73 -8.73 5.90
N TRP A 29 -6.49 -8.59 6.38
CA TRP A 29 -6.00 -7.30 6.87
C TRP A 29 -5.98 -6.26 5.77
N SER A 30 -5.40 -6.58 4.61
CA SER A 30 -5.34 -5.68 3.45
C SER A 30 -6.75 -5.22 3.03
N ALA A 31 -7.70 -6.14 2.97
CA ALA A 31 -9.10 -5.84 2.69
C ALA A 31 -9.73 -4.95 3.78
N GLY A 32 -9.41 -5.19 5.06
CA GLY A 32 -9.85 -4.36 6.18
C GLY A 32 -9.34 -2.92 6.09
N VAL A 33 -8.08 -2.73 5.68
CA VAL A 33 -7.49 -1.42 5.42
C VAL A 33 -8.23 -0.72 4.28
N ILE A 34 -8.51 -1.43 3.19
CA ILE A 34 -9.28 -0.89 2.06
C ILE A 34 -10.67 -0.45 2.53
N ILE A 35 -11.41 -1.30 3.25
CA ILE A 35 -12.74 -0.97 3.76
C ILE A 35 -12.69 0.25 4.68
N TYR A 36 -11.70 0.34 5.58
CA TYR A 36 -11.49 1.52 6.42
C TYR A 36 -11.38 2.79 5.55
N ILE A 37 -10.52 2.77 4.52
CA ILE A 37 -10.34 3.89 3.59
C ILE A 37 -11.63 4.22 2.83
N LEU A 38 -12.38 3.21 2.37
CA LEU A 38 -13.65 3.44 1.66
C LEU A 38 -14.67 4.16 2.54
N LEU A 39 -14.69 3.86 3.84
CA LEU A 39 -15.64 4.43 4.80
C LEU A 39 -15.27 5.86 5.21
N CYS A 40 -14.00 6.11 5.54
CA CYS A 40 -13.56 7.39 6.12
C CYS A 40 -12.72 8.27 5.20
N GLY A 41 -12.14 7.71 4.13
CA GLY A 41 -11.34 8.41 3.13
C GLY A 41 -9.85 8.53 3.45
N VAL A 42 -9.40 8.03 4.61
CA VAL A 42 -8.00 8.09 5.05
C VAL A 42 -7.49 6.71 5.47
N PRO A 43 -6.19 6.40 5.34
CA PRO A 43 -5.64 5.14 5.81
C PRO A 43 -5.71 5.04 7.35
N PRO A 44 -5.91 3.83 7.91
CA PRO A 44 -5.93 3.62 9.36
C PRO A 44 -4.55 3.82 10.02
N PHE A 45 -3.48 3.55 9.26
CA PHE A 45 -2.09 3.70 9.71
C PHE A 45 -1.40 4.69 8.78
N TRP A 46 -0.92 5.79 9.34
CA TRP A 46 -0.25 6.83 8.58
C TRP A 46 0.89 7.47 9.37
N ASP A 47 1.97 7.78 8.65
CA ASP A 47 3.12 8.53 9.10
C ASP A 47 3.83 9.14 7.87
N GLU A 48 4.67 10.15 8.05
CA GLU A 48 5.43 10.74 6.95
C GLU A 48 6.49 9.81 6.38
N THR A 49 6.96 8.84 7.18
CA THR A 49 8.00 7.89 6.81
C THR A 49 7.46 6.47 6.73
N GLU A 50 8.04 5.64 5.85
CA GLU A 50 7.67 4.23 5.74
C GLU A 50 7.88 3.48 7.07
N GLN A 51 9.00 3.76 7.75
CA GLN A 51 9.28 3.21 9.07
C GLN A 51 8.21 3.58 10.10
N GLY A 52 7.76 4.84 10.10
CA GLY A 52 6.67 5.28 10.96
C GLY A 52 5.34 4.58 10.64
N ILE A 53 5.04 4.34 9.36
CA ILE A 53 3.86 3.56 8.96
C ILE A 53 3.95 2.13 9.54
N PHE A 54 5.12 1.48 9.44
CA PHE A 54 5.32 0.15 10.01
C PHE A 54 5.17 0.14 11.53
N GLU A 55 5.66 1.16 12.23
CA GLU A 55 5.45 1.31 13.67
C GLU A 55 3.96 1.42 14.02
N GLN A 56 3.19 2.19 13.25
CA GLN A 56 1.75 2.34 13.45
C GLN A 56 0.99 1.04 13.17
N VAL A 57 1.35 0.34 12.09
CA VAL A 57 0.82 -1.01 11.77
C VAL A 57 1.11 -1.98 12.92
N MET A 58 2.32 -1.93 13.47
CA MET A 58 2.74 -2.80 14.57
C MET A 58 2.06 -2.44 15.91
N ARG A 59 1.68 -1.18 16.14
CA ARG A 59 0.82 -0.78 17.27
C ARG A 59 -0.61 -1.27 17.09
N GLY A 60 -1.15 -1.15 15.87
CA GLY A 60 -2.49 -1.63 15.53
C GLY A 60 -3.63 -0.82 16.18
N GLU A 61 -3.36 0.44 16.55
CA GLU A 61 -4.37 1.33 17.11
C GLU A 61 -5.22 1.93 15.98
N LEU A 62 -6.54 1.84 16.11
CA LEU A 62 -7.50 2.32 15.11
C LEU A 62 -8.30 3.50 15.66
N ASP A 63 -8.41 4.55 14.86
CA ASP A 63 -9.29 5.66 15.17
C ASP A 63 -10.71 5.42 14.64
N PHE A 64 -11.69 5.42 15.53
CA PHE A 64 -13.12 5.37 15.20
C PHE A 64 -13.89 6.57 15.78
N THR A 65 -13.16 7.63 16.13
CA THR A 65 -13.67 8.82 16.81
C THR A 65 -13.64 10.06 15.92
N SER A 66 -12.63 10.22 15.06
CA SER A 66 -12.57 11.32 14.11
C SER A 66 -13.65 11.21 13.04
N GLU A 67 -14.14 12.34 12.56
CA GLU A 67 -15.08 12.38 11.44
C GLU A 67 -14.51 11.64 10.21
N PRO A 68 -15.33 10.84 9.50
CA PRO A 68 -16.77 10.66 9.64
C PRO A 68 -17.21 9.52 10.58
N TRP A 69 -16.29 8.90 11.34
CA TRP A 69 -16.59 7.69 12.10
C TRP A 69 -17.79 7.77 13.03
N PRO A 70 -18.05 8.88 13.76
CA PRO A 70 -19.25 8.98 14.58
C PRO A 70 -20.56 8.70 13.82
N SER A 71 -20.62 9.06 12.53
CA SER A 71 -21.79 8.83 11.66
C SER A 71 -21.87 7.43 11.03
N ILE A 72 -20.76 6.68 11.02
CA ILE A 72 -20.69 5.33 10.43
C ILE A 72 -21.29 4.30 11.39
N SER A 73 -22.05 3.35 10.84
CA SER A 73 -22.73 2.31 11.63
C SER A 73 -21.78 1.52 12.52
N ASN A 74 -22.25 1.12 13.71
CA ASN A 74 -21.46 0.29 14.62
C ASN A 74 -21.11 -1.07 14.02
N SER A 75 -21.97 -1.61 13.14
CA SER A 75 -21.71 -2.87 12.44
C SER A 75 -20.52 -2.78 11.47
N ALA A 76 -20.39 -1.67 10.74
CA ALA A 76 -19.23 -1.45 9.87
C ALA A 76 -17.94 -1.33 10.70
N LYS A 77 -18.00 -0.60 11.82
CA LYS A 77 -16.86 -0.47 12.75
C LYS A 77 -16.48 -1.83 13.35
N ASP A 78 -17.46 -2.67 13.73
CA ASP A 78 -17.20 -4.01 14.25
C ASP A 78 -16.48 -4.88 13.23
N LEU A 79 -16.95 -4.89 11.98
CA LEU A 79 -16.27 -5.62 10.91
C LEU A 79 -14.81 -5.19 10.78
N VAL A 80 -14.57 -3.88 10.62
CA VAL A 80 -13.22 -3.33 10.41
C VAL A 80 -12.32 -3.66 11.60
N ARG A 81 -12.81 -3.53 12.84
CA ARG A 81 -12.05 -3.93 14.04
C ARG A 81 -11.62 -5.38 14.01
N ARG A 82 -12.51 -6.28 13.58
CA ARG A 82 -12.24 -7.73 13.55
C ARG A 82 -11.34 -8.15 12.37
N MET A 83 -11.38 -7.43 11.26
CA MET A 83 -10.47 -7.62 10.13
C MET A 83 -9.06 -7.07 10.41
N LEU A 84 -8.95 -6.03 11.24
CA LEU A 84 -7.69 -5.38 11.61
C LEU A 84 -7.17 -5.80 13.00
N ILE A 85 -7.47 -7.03 13.42
CA ILE A 85 -6.85 -7.62 14.60
C ILE A 85 -5.41 -8.01 14.27
N LYS A 86 -4.46 -7.54 15.09
CA LYS A 86 -3.03 -7.81 14.93
C LYS A 86 -2.68 -9.29 14.98
N ASP A 87 -3.30 -10.04 15.90
CA ASP A 87 -3.10 -11.49 15.99
C ASP A 87 -3.87 -12.20 14.86
N PRO A 88 -3.19 -12.79 13.85
CA PRO A 88 -3.86 -13.40 12.71
C PRO A 88 -4.75 -14.58 13.11
N LYS A 89 -4.48 -15.24 14.25
CA LYS A 89 -5.31 -16.35 14.75
C LYS A 89 -6.66 -15.91 15.32
N LYS A 90 -6.78 -14.62 15.65
CA LYS A 90 -8.01 -14.01 16.17
C LYS A 90 -8.72 -13.15 15.13
N ARG A 91 -8.03 -12.85 14.02
CA ARG A 91 -8.57 -12.12 12.89
C ARG A 91 -9.61 -12.99 12.19
N LEU A 92 -10.66 -12.37 11.66
CA LEU A 92 -11.64 -13.09 10.87
C LEU A 92 -10.97 -13.75 9.66
N THR A 93 -11.45 -14.93 9.31
CA THR A 93 -11.19 -15.53 8.01
C THR A 93 -12.02 -14.83 6.93
N ALA A 94 -11.61 -14.95 5.67
CA ALA A 94 -12.36 -14.39 4.54
C ALA A 94 -13.82 -14.90 4.49
N HIS A 95 -14.04 -16.17 4.88
CA HIS A 95 -15.39 -16.74 4.96
C HIS A 95 -16.23 -16.05 6.06
N GLU A 96 -15.67 -15.86 7.25
CA GLU A 96 -16.37 -15.17 8.34
C GLU A 96 -16.64 -13.69 8.03
N VAL A 97 -15.77 -13.03 7.26
CA VAL A 97 -16.01 -11.67 6.74
C VAL A 97 -17.25 -11.65 5.84
N LEU A 98 -17.39 -12.61 4.92
CA LEU A 98 -18.55 -12.71 4.03
C LEU A 98 -19.85 -13.03 4.79
N CYS A 99 -19.75 -13.78 5.89
CA CYS A 99 -20.88 -14.07 6.79
C CYS A 99 -21.15 -12.96 7.81
N HIS A 100 -20.36 -11.88 7.83
CA HIS A 100 -20.57 -10.81 8.79
C HIS A 100 -21.88 -10.07 8.47
N PRO A 101 -22.70 -9.69 9.47
CA PRO A 101 -24.00 -9.04 9.25
C PRO A 101 -23.96 -7.75 8.42
N TRP A 102 -22.81 -7.10 8.36
CA TRP A 102 -22.60 -5.90 7.53
C TRP A 102 -22.39 -6.21 6.03
N VAL A 103 -21.92 -7.42 5.69
CA VAL A 103 -21.54 -7.81 4.32
C VAL A 103 -22.58 -8.72 3.69
N GLN A 104 -23.23 -9.57 4.49
CA GLN A 104 -24.20 -10.55 4.00
C GLN A 104 -25.35 -9.89 3.23
N GLU A 105 -25.83 -10.57 2.17
CA GLU A 105 -27.03 -10.20 1.42
C GLU A 105 -28.25 -10.17 2.37
N ASP A 106 -29.08 -9.12 2.29
CA ASP A 106 -30.11 -8.76 3.29
C ASP A 106 -29.59 -8.45 4.71
N GLY A 107 -28.29 -8.14 4.82
CA GLY A 107 -27.63 -7.74 6.05
C GLY A 107 -28.07 -6.36 6.58
N ILE A 108 -27.41 -5.91 7.64
CA ILE A 108 -27.75 -4.65 8.33
C ILE A 108 -27.01 -3.43 7.76
N ALA A 109 -26.39 -3.56 6.58
CA ALA A 109 -25.82 -2.43 5.87
C ALA A 109 -26.96 -1.47 5.45
N PRO A 110 -26.84 -0.15 5.68
CA PRO A 110 -27.89 0.78 5.27
C PRO A 110 -27.97 0.87 3.75
N ASP A 111 -29.17 0.73 3.17
CA ASP A 111 -29.47 1.05 1.75
C ASP A 111 -29.45 2.56 1.45
N LYS A 112 -28.76 3.34 2.27
CA LYS A 112 -28.60 4.77 2.03
C LYS A 112 -27.73 4.93 0.79
N PRO A 113 -28.14 5.75 -0.19
CA PRO A 113 -27.28 6.13 -1.29
C PRO A 113 -25.94 6.61 -0.73
N LEU A 114 -24.83 6.16 -1.32
CA LEU A 114 -23.50 6.60 -0.94
C LEU A 114 -23.48 8.13 -0.93
N ASP A 115 -23.23 8.71 0.24
CA ASP A 115 -23.20 10.15 0.40
C ASP A 115 -22.18 10.74 -0.60
N SER A 116 -22.50 11.91 -1.15
CA SER A 116 -21.59 12.74 -1.94
C SER A 116 -20.21 12.91 -1.28
N ALA A 117 -20.17 12.91 0.06
CA ALA A 117 -18.94 12.90 0.84
C ALA A 117 -18.12 11.61 0.64
N VAL A 118 -18.77 10.45 0.63
CA VAL A 118 -18.12 9.14 0.37
C VAL A 118 -17.61 9.07 -1.07
N LEU A 119 -18.40 9.52 -2.05
CA LEU A 119 -17.96 9.60 -3.45
C LEU A 119 -16.78 10.56 -3.64
N SER A 120 -16.76 11.68 -2.91
CA SER A 120 -15.64 12.63 -2.94
C SER A 120 -14.37 12.04 -2.32
N ARG A 121 -14.48 11.26 -1.24
CA ARG A 121 -13.36 10.53 -0.62
C ARG A 121 -12.79 9.44 -1.54
N LEU A 122 -13.66 8.68 -2.20
CA LEU A 122 -13.28 7.73 -3.24
C LEU A 122 -12.50 8.41 -4.38
N LYS A 123 -13.00 9.56 -4.85
CA LYS A 123 -12.29 10.38 -5.86
C LYS A 123 -10.94 10.84 -5.33
N GLN A 124 -10.87 11.36 -4.11
CA GLN A 124 -9.64 11.84 -3.49
C GLN A 124 -8.61 10.71 -3.32
N PHE A 125 -9.02 9.51 -2.90
CA PHE A 125 -8.16 8.34 -2.83
C PHE A 125 -7.60 7.97 -4.21
N SER A 126 -8.45 7.89 -5.24
CA SER A 126 -7.98 7.63 -6.62
C SER A 126 -7.03 8.74 -7.11
N ALA A 127 -7.32 9.99 -6.73
CA ALA A 127 -6.55 11.16 -7.13
C ALA A 127 -5.20 11.23 -6.43
N MET A 128 -5.06 10.81 -5.16
CA MET A 128 -3.78 10.78 -4.46
C MET A 128 -2.78 9.85 -5.14
N ASN A 129 -3.23 8.68 -5.61
CA ASN A 129 -2.39 7.76 -6.38
C ASN A 129 -2.00 8.33 -7.74
N LYS A 130 -2.88 9.14 -8.36
CA LYS A 130 -2.61 9.81 -9.63
C LYS A 130 -1.75 11.07 -9.47
N LEU A 131 -1.95 11.83 -8.41
CA LEU A 131 -1.26 13.08 -8.10
C LEU A 131 0.20 12.80 -7.72
N LYS A 132 0.47 11.75 -6.94
CA LYS A 132 1.85 11.30 -6.69
C LYS A 132 2.57 10.96 -8.00
N LYS A 133 1.91 10.21 -8.90
CA LYS A 133 2.46 9.89 -10.24
C LYS A 133 2.66 11.12 -11.12
N ILE A 134 1.72 12.07 -11.10
CA ILE A 134 1.82 13.33 -11.84
C ILE A 134 2.93 14.21 -11.24
N ALA A 135 3.06 14.30 -9.92
CA ALA A 135 4.08 15.11 -9.26
C ALA A 135 5.48 14.57 -9.54
N ILE A 136 5.71 13.26 -9.45
CA ILE A 136 6.99 12.63 -9.84
C ILE A 136 7.31 12.94 -11.31
N ARG A 137 6.32 12.82 -12.19
CA ARG A 137 6.49 13.15 -13.61
C ARG A 137 6.82 14.63 -13.83
N VAL A 138 6.11 15.54 -13.16
CA VAL A 138 6.35 16.99 -13.26
C VAL A 138 7.73 17.34 -12.72
N ILE A 139 8.17 16.74 -11.62
CA ILE A 139 9.52 16.91 -11.08
C ILE A 139 10.53 16.46 -12.13
N ALA A 140 10.40 15.24 -12.66
CA ALA A 140 11.26 14.71 -13.71
C ALA A 140 11.28 15.59 -14.97
N ASP A 141 10.13 16.15 -15.37
CA ASP A 141 10.00 17.05 -16.53
C ASP A 141 10.53 18.48 -16.23
N SER A 142 10.69 18.84 -14.96
CA SER A 142 11.12 20.18 -14.51
C SER A 142 12.60 20.27 -14.12
N LEU A 143 13.30 19.14 -14.01
CA LEU A 143 14.74 19.11 -13.75
C LEU A 143 15.50 19.60 -15.00
N SER A 144 16.48 20.50 -14.80
CA SER A 144 17.27 21.07 -15.89
C SER A 144 18.21 20.03 -16.52
N GLU A 145 18.69 20.28 -17.75
CA GLU A 145 19.67 19.40 -18.39
C GLU A 145 20.95 19.25 -17.57
N GLU A 146 21.36 20.28 -16.82
CA GLU A 146 22.52 20.21 -15.93
C GLU A 146 22.25 19.33 -14.70
N GLU A 147 21.04 19.36 -14.14
CA GLU A 147 20.65 18.56 -12.98
C GLU A 147 20.52 17.07 -13.31
N ILE A 148 20.11 16.75 -14.55
CA ILE A 148 20.01 15.36 -15.03
C ILE A 148 21.22 14.90 -15.84
N ALA A 149 22.25 15.74 -16.04
CA ALA A 149 23.42 15.38 -16.84
C ALA A 149 24.11 14.12 -16.29
N GLY A 150 24.38 14.08 -14.98
CA GLY A 150 24.98 12.92 -14.32
C GLY A 150 24.08 11.67 -14.37
N LEU A 151 22.77 11.85 -14.22
CA LEU A 151 21.78 10.77 -14.34
C LEU A 151 21.69 10.23 -15.78
N LYS A 152 21.76 11.10 -16.80
CA LYS A 152 21.81 10.73 -18.22
C LYS A 152 23.10 10.01 -18.57
N GLU A 153 24.25 10.43 -18.03
CA GLU A 153 25.52 9.73 -18.23
C GLU A 153 25.52 8.36 -17.56
N MET A 154 25.01 8.27 -16.32
CA MET A 154 24.82 6.99 -15.66
C MET A 154 23.87 6.08 -16.44
N PHE A 155 22.75 6.61 -16.92
CA PHE A 155 21.80 5.86 -17.74
C PHE A 155 22.47 5.30 -19.00
N LYS A 156 23.21 6.13 -19.74
CA LYS A 156 23.97 5.72 -20.93
C LYS A 156 25.10 4.72 -20.63
N MET A 157 25.69 4.78 -19.45
CA MET A 157 26.71 3.80 -19.05
C MET A 157 26.10 2.42 -18.75
N ILE A 158 24.82 2.38 -18.34
CA ILE A 158 24.09 1.18 -17.99
C ILE A 158 23.39 0.59 -19.23
N ASP A 159 22.77 1.45 -20.06
CA ASP A 159 22.12 1.13 -21.35
C ASP A 159 23.16 0.76 -22.42
N ALA A 160 23.67 -0.47 -22.31
CA ALA A 160 24.80 -0.96 -23.11
C ALA A 160 24.41 -1.23 -24.56
N ASP A 161 23.14 -1.54 -24.82
CA ASP A 161 22.61 -1.70 -26.18
C ASP A 161 22.09 -0.38 -26.79
N ASN A 162 22.07 0.71 -26.00
CA ASN A 162 21.63 2.05 -26.38
C ASN A 162 20.20 2.05 -26.95
N SER A 163 19.34 1.16 -26.42
CA SER A 163 17.94 1.03 -26.79
C SER A 163 17.06 2.12 -26.16
N GLY A 164 17.60 2.90 -25.22
CA GLY A 164 16.87 3.90 -24.46
C GLY A 164 16.02 3.31 -23.33
N ASN A 165 16.14 2.01 -23.05
CA ASN A 165 15.53 1.33 -21.91
C ASN A 165 16.61 0.50 -21.21
N ILE A 166 16.63 0.51 -19.87
CA ILE A 166 17.55 -0.33 -19.12
C ILE A 166 16.87 -1.67 -18.85
N THR A 167 17.43 -2.76 -19.37
CA THR A 167 17.02 -4.11 -19.02
C THR A 167 17.60 -4.54 -17.67
N LEU A 168 17.05 -5.61 -17.08
CA LEU A 168 17.54 -6.12 -15.79
C LEU A 168 19.02 -6.55 -15.85
N GLU A 169 19.41 -7.16 -16.96
CA GLU A 169 20.79 -7.59 -17.20
C GLU A 169 21.73 -6.38 -17.35
N GLU A 170 21.30 -5.35 -18.05
CA GLU A 170 22.05 -4.08 -18.18
C GLU A 170 22.20 -3.38 -16.84
N LEU A 171 21.13 -3.32 -16.03
CA LEU A 171 21.17 -2.76 -14.69
C LEU A 171 22.16 -3.51 -13.80
N LYS A 172 22.16 -4.85 -13.85
CA LYS A 172 23.06 -5.69 -13.08
C LYS A 172 24.52 -5.46 -13.46
N ILE A 173 24.83 -5.50 -14.76
CA ILE A 173 26.18 -5.25 -15.29
C ILE A 173 26.63 -3.82 -14.98
N GLY A 174 25.72 -2.85 -15.10
CA GLY A 174 25.96 -1.45 -14.82
C GLY A 174 26.30 -1.18 -13.36
N LEU A 175 25.55 -1.77 -12.42
CA LEU A 175 25.77 -1.61 -10.98
C LEU A 175 27.07 -2.28 -10.51
N GLU A 176 27.44 -3.43 -11.09
CA GLU A 176 28.73 -4.08 -10.83
C GLU A 176 29.92 -3.20 -11.26
N LYS A 177 29.82 -2.53 -12.42
CA LYS A 177 30.86 -1.62 -12.93
C LYS A 177 31.07 -0.38 -12.08
N VAL A 178 30.03 0.11 -11.41
CA VAL A 178 30.08 1.29 -10.53
C VAL A 178 30.52 0.91 -9.09
N GLY A 179 30.78 -0.38 -8.83
CA GLY A 179 31.36 -0.86 -7.56
C GLY A 179 30.33 -1.21 -6.48
N SER A 180 29.04 -1.24 -6.83
CA SER A 180 27.98 -1.68 -5.92
C SER A 180 27.82 -3.21 -5.95
N LYS A 181 27.97 -3.87 -4.80
CA LYS A 181 27.68 -5.30 -4.62
C LYS A 181 26.25 -5.49 -4.12
N LEU A 182 25.27 -5.21 -4.97
CA LEU A 182 23.87 -5.53 -4.69
C LEU A 182 23.59 -6.99 -5.06
N LYS A 183 22.77 -7.68 -4.27
CA LYS A 183 22.33 -9.04 -4.56
C LYS A 183 21.28 -9.04 -5.68
N ASP A 184 21.19 -10.11 -6.46
CA ASP A 184 20.18 -10.27 -7.53
C ASP A 184 18.74 -10.02 -7.05
N SER A 185 18.43 -10.38 -5.79
CA SER A 185 17.13 -10.11 -5.16
C SER A 185 16.83 -8.62 -4.96
N GLU A 186 17.86 -7.80 -4.72
CA GLU A 186 17.74 -6.35 -4.52
C GLU A 186 17.60 -5.64 -5.87
N ILE A 187 18.30 -6.13 -6.91
CA ILE A 187 18.21 -5.60 -8.28
C ILE A 187 16.83 -5.88 -8.88
N ASN A 188 16.28 -7.08 -8.66
CA ASN A 188 14.91 -7.41 -9.08
C ASN A 188 13.85 -6.53 -8.40
N GLY A 189 14.09 -6.11 -7.15
CA GLY A 189 13.19 -5.21 -6.43
C GLY A 189 13.21 -3.75 -6.92
N LEU A 190 14.30 -3.31 -7.56
CA LEU A 190 14.43 -1.95 -8.09
C LEU A 190 13.73 -1.75 -9.45
N MET A 191 13.46 -2.83 -10.18
CA MET A 191 12.87 -2.81 -11.54
C MET A 191 11.35 -3.07 -11.57
N GLN A 192 10.72 -3.29 -10.42
CA GLN A 192 9.27 -3.43 -10.26
C GLN A 192 8.64 -2.11 -9.80
#